data_AF-A0A950T1Q8-F1
#
_entry.id   AF-A0A950T1Q8-F1
#
_cell.length_a   1.000
_cell.length_b   1.000
_cell.length_c   1.000
_cell.angle_alpha   90.00
_cell.angle_beta   90.00
_cell.angle_gamma   90.00
#
_symmetry.space_group_name_H-M   'P 1'
#
loop_
_entity.id
_entity.type
_entity.pdbx_description
1 polymer ?
#
loop_
_entity_poly.entity_id
_entity_poly.type
_entity_poly.pdbx_seq_one_letter_code
_entity_poly.pdbx_strand_id
1 'polypeptide(L)'
;MSVLRAMRRRAHLVLGPAIGIALTGYFAYHLVEGERGFKAWLHLNREIRTATANLATVRAQRAALELRVSNLRPEHVDPDLLDERIRATLNLVAPEDIVIMQPTTTR
;
A
#
# COMPACT_ATOMS: atom_id res chain seq x y z
N MET A 1 -0.16 63.58 39.60
CA MET A 1 1.00 62.68 39.34
C MET A 1 0.85 61.24 39.87
N SER A 2 -0.33 60.80 40.32
CA SER A 2 -0.59 59.42 40.82
C SER A 2 -1.16 58.48 39.74
N VAL A 3 -1.94 59.02 38.79
CA VAL A 3 -2.61 58.26 37.73
C VAL A 3 -1.62 57.59 36.77
N LEU A 4 -0.57 58.31 36.34
CA LEU A 4 0.50 57.77 35.49
C LEU A 4 1.23 56.57 36.12
N ARG A 5 1.44 56.58 37.44
CA ARG A 5 2.10 55.47 38.15
C ARG A 5 1.18 54.25 38.27
N ALA A 6 -0.11 54.46 38.51
CA ALA A 6 -1.11 53.39 38.55
C ALA A 6 -1.30 52.74 37.16
N MET A 7 -1.29 53.55 36.09
CA MET A 7 -1.40 53.08 34.71
C MET A 7 -0.17 52.27 34.29
N ARG A 8 1.04 52.71 34.65
CA ARG A 8 2.30 51.95 34.46
C ARG A 8 2.30 50.62 35.23
N ARG A 9 1.68 50.60 36.41
CA ARG A 9 1.55 49.38 37.25
C ARG A 9 0.47 48.41 36.73
N ARG A 10 -0.44 48.84 35.85
CA ARG A 10 -1.40 47.94 35.18
C ARG A 10 -0.96 47.54 33.78
N ALA A 11 -0.20 48.41 33.11
CA ALA A 11 0.35 48.14 31.79
C ALA A 11 1.24 46.88 31.78
N HIS A 12 2.12 46.69 32.77
CA HIS A 12 2.97 45.49 32.82
C HIS A 12 2.18 44.19 33.08
N LEU A 13 1.00 44.27 33.71
CA LEU A 13 0.14 43.10 33.93
C LEU A 13 -0.63 42.69 32.67
N VAL A 14 -0.92 43.63 31.76
CA VAL A 14 -1.67 43.36 30.52
C VAL A 14 -0.73 43.10 29.34
N LEU A 15 0.45 43.72 29.34
CA LEU A 15 1.39 43.64 28.22
C LEU A 15 1.89 42.20 27.97
N GLY A 16 2.21 41.46 29.03
CA GLY A 16 2.63 40.05 28.92
C GLY A 16 1.57 39.14 28.28
N PRO A 17 0.34 39.10 28.83
CA PRO A 17 -0.76 38.35 28.22
C PRO A 17 -1.09 38.78 26.80
N ALA A 18 -1.06 40.09 26.51
CA ALA A 18 -1.33 40.60 25.16
C ALA A 18 -0.29 40.11 24.14
N ILE A 19 1.00 40.13 24.50
CA ILE A 19 2.07 39.57 23.67
C ILE A 19 1.88 38.06 23.49
N GLY A 20 1.53 37.33 24.55
CA GLY A 20 1.26 35.90 24.48
C GLY A 20 0.12 35.54 23.52
N ILE A 21 -0.98 36.30 23.56
CA ILE A 21 -2.10 36.13 22.62
C ILE A 21 -1.67 36.44 21.19
N ALA A 22 -0.94 37.54 20.97
CA ALA A 22 -0.46 37.92 19.65
C ALA A 22 0.48 36.86 19.05
N LEU A 23 1.43 36.35 19.83
CA LEU A 23 2.33 35.26 19.41
C LEU A 23 1.55 33.98 19.11
N THR A 24 0.60 33.61 19.97
CA THR A 24 -0.24 32.42 19.74
C THR A 24 -1.04 32.54 18.45
N GLY A 25 -1.65 33.70 18.19
CA GLY A 25 -2.36 33.96 16.94
C GLY A 25 -1.44 33.89 15.71
N TYR A 26 -0.25 34.48 15.81
CA TYR A 26 0.76 34.42 14.74
C TYR A 26 1.18 32.99 14.42
N PHE A 27 1.50 32.18 15.44
CA PHE A 27 1.86 30.77 15.26
C PHE A 27 0.69 29.93 14.77
N ALA A 28 -0.53 30.15 15.27
CA ALA A 28 -1.73 29.44 14.82
C ALA A 28 -2.02 29.71 13.33
N TYR A 29 -1.86 30.96 12.89
CA TYR A 29 -1.98 31.33 11.48
C TYR A 29 -0.92 30.65 10.61
N HIS A 30 0.36 30.73 11.02
CA HIS A 30 1.46 30.09 10.28
C HIS A 30 1.41 28.56 10.31
N LEU A 31 0.76 27.94 11.30
CA LEU A 31 0.53 26.50 11.33
C LEU A 31 -0.45 26.04 10.23
N VAL A 32 -1.39 26.90 9.86
CA VAL A 32 -2.39 26.61 8.83
C VAL A 32 -1.89 26.97 7.43
N GLU A 33 -1.17 28.10 7.31
CA GLU A 33 -0.73 28.66 6.03
C GLU A 33 0.73 28.36 5.68
N GLY A 34 1.48 27.78 6.62
CA GLY A 34 2.85 27.37 6.39
C GLY A 34 2.96 26.25 5.36
N GLU A 35 4.06 26.25 4.62
CA GLU A 35 4.40 25.26 3.58
C GLU A 35 4.48 23.81 4.12
N ARG A 36 4.71 23.65 5.43
CA ARG A 36 4.66 22.38 6.18
C ARG A 36 3.47 22.27 7.13
N GLY A 37 2.48 23.13 6.93
CA GLY A 37 1.30 23.22 7.77
C GLY A 37 0.36 22.03 7.60
N PHE A 38 -0.73 22.07 8.36
CA PHE A 38 -1.73 21.00 8.40
C PHE A 38 -2.29 20.63 7.02
N LYS A 39 -2.49 21.63 6.14
CA LYS A 39 -2.99 21.42 4.77
C LYS A 39 -2.00 20.66 3.90
N ALA A 40 -0.72 20.99 3.96
CA ALA A 40 0.34 20.31 3.22
C ALA A 40 0.47 18.85 3.67
N TRP A 41 0.43 18.62 4.99
CA TRP A 41 0.40 17.26 5.54
C TRP A 41 -0.82 16.47 5.03
N LEU A 42 -2.02 17.06 5.04
CA LEU A 42 -3.22 16.39 4.54
C LEU A 42 -3.12 16.07 3.03
N HIS A 43 -2.58 16.99 2.23
CA HIS A 43 -2.40 16.78 0.80
C HIS A 43 -1.41 15.65 0.51
N LEU A 44 -0.23 15.69 1.14
CA LEU A 44 0.80 14.67 0.99
C LEU A 44 0.29 13.28 1.42
N ASN A 45 -0.46 13.22 2.52
CA ASN A 45 -1.01 11.96 3.01
C ASN A 45 -2.07 11.37 2.05
N ARG A 46 -2.82 12.23 1.35
CA ARG A 46 -3.72 11.79 0.26
C ARG A 46 -2.94 11.25 -0.92
N GLU A 47 -1.88 11.93 -1.33
CA GLU A 47 -1.04 11.52 -2.46
C GLU A 47 -0.37 10.16 -2.19
N ILE A 48 0.18 9.97 -0.98
CA ILE A 48 0.73 8.68 -0.52
C ILE A 48 -0.33 7.57 -0.59
N ARG A 49 -1.56 7.84 -0.13
CA ARG A 49 -2.65 6.85 -0.20
C ARG A 49 -2.99 6.48 -1.64
N THR A 50 -3.06 7.46 -2.55
CA THR A 50 -3.32 7.19 -3.96
C THR A 50 -2.19 6.41 -4.62
N ALA A 51 -0.94 6.78 -4.37
CA ALA A 51 0.23 6.10 -4.93
C ALA A 51 0.34 4.65 -4.43
N THR A 52 0.09 4.41 -3.14
CA THR A 52 0.11 3.06 -2.56
C THR A 52 -1.01 2.18 -3.10
N ALA A 53 -2.22 2.72 -3.30
CA ALA A 53 -3.32 1.99 -3.93
C ALA A 53 -3.02 1.61 -5.39
N ASN A 54 -2.45 2.54 -6.17
CA ASN A 54 -2.03 2.28 -7.55
C ASN A 54 -0.94 1.20 -7.60
N LEU A 55 0.05 1.30 -6.72
CA LEU A 55 1.12 0.31 -6.61
C LEU A 55 0.58 -1.08 -6.26
N ALA A 56 -0.37 -1.17 -5.33
CA ALA A 56 -1.01 -2.45 -4.99
C ALA A 56 -1.74 -3.06 -6.19
N THR A 57 -2.46 -2.23 -6.95
CA THR A 57 -3.19 -2.66 -8.15
C THR A 57 -2.25 -3.19 -9.23
N VAL A 58 -1.19 -2.45 -9.56
CA VAL A 58 -0.21 -2.85 -10.57
C VAL A 58 0.57 -4.10 -10.14
N ARG A 59 0.91 -4.22 -8.86
CA ARG A 59 1.55 -5.43 -8.33
C ARG A 59 0.66 -6.67 -8.46
N ALA A 60 -0.64 -6.53 -8.17
CA ALA A 60 -1.59 -7.62 -8.34
C ALA A 60 -1.71 -8.06 -9.82
N GLN A 61 -1.75 -7.09 -10.75
CA GLN A 61 -1.74 -7.37 -12.19
C GLN A 61 -0.45 -8.07 -12.62
N ARG A 62 0.70 -7.61 -12.15
CA ARG A 62 2.00 -8.24 -12.42
C ARG A 62 2.04 -9.68 -11.93
N ALA A 63 1.60 -9.95 -10.70
CA ALA A 63 1.57 -11.30 -10.14
C ALA A 63 0.64 -12.24 -10.95
N ALA A 64 -0.53 -11.75 -11.35
CA ALA A 64 -1.44 -12.52 -12.20
C ALA A 64 -0.84 -12.83 -13.58
N LEU A 65 -0.09 -11.88 -14.14
CA LEU A 65 0.59 -12.07 -15.42
C LEU A 65 1.79 -13.01 -15.30
N GLU A 66 2.55 -12.93 -14.21
CA GLU A 66 3.65 -13.87 -13.92
C GLU A 66 3.14 -15.31 -13.82
N LEU A 67 2.01 -15.54 -13.15
CA LEU A 67 1.37 -16.86 -13.08
C LEU A 67 0.91 -17.36 -14.47
N ARG A 68 0.40 -16.46 -15.32
CA ARG A 68 0.02 -16.83 -16.69
C ARG A 68 1.25 -17.16 -17.53
N VAL A 69 2.31 -16.37 -17.41
CA VAL A 69 3.57 -16.60 -18.13
C VAL A 69 4.24 -17.88 -17.66
N SER A 70 4.24 -18.19 -16.36
CA SER A 70 4.79 -19.47 -15.87
C SER A 70 4.06 -20.66 -16.47
N ASN A 71 2.73 -20.58 -16.61
CA ASN A 71 1.93 -21.64 -17.22
C ASN A 71 2.09 -21.76 -18.74
N LEU A 72 2.63 -20.73 -19.41
CA LEU A 72 2.82 -20.70 -20.86
C LEU A 72 4.27 -20.95 -21.28
N ARG A 73 5.23 -21.04 -20.34
CA ARG A 73 6.64 -21.26 -20.65
C ARG A 73 6.91 -22.75 -20.88
N PRO A 74 7.27 -23.18 -22.11
CA PRO A 74 7.60 -24.58 -22.42
C PRO A 74 8.91 -25.05 -21.76
N GLU A 75 9.69 -24.12 -21.20
CA GLU A 75 10.96 -24.40 -20.52
C GLU A 75 10.77 -24.91 -19.07
N HIS A 76 9.56 -24.76 -18.51
CA HIS A 76 9.14 -25.35 -17.25
C HIS A 76 7.88 -26.17 -17.53
N VAL A 77 8.04 -27.30 -18.21
CA VAL A 77 6.97 -28.27 -18.29
C VAL A 77 6.72 -28.78 -16.88
N ASP A 78 5.50 -28.62 -16.39
CA ASP A 78 5.08 -29.20 -15.13
C ASP A 78 5.30 -30.73 -15.20
N PRO A 79 6.14 -31.32 -14.33
CA PRO A 79 6.44 -32.75 -14.37
C PRO A 79 5.18 -33.61 -14.32
N ASP A 80 4.12 -33.15 -13.64
CA ASP A 80 2.83 -33.87 -13.59
C ASP A 80 2.13 -33.84 -14.96
N LEU A 81 2.15 -32.69 -15.63
CA LEU A 81 1.56 -32.52 -16.97
C LEU A 81 2.38 -33.26 -18.04
N LEU A 82 3.69 -33.40 -17.84
CA LEU A 82 4.57 -34.24 -18.66
C LEU A 82 4.23 -35.72 -18.48
N ASP A 83 4.04 -36.19 -17.24
CA ASP A 83 3.70 -37.58 -16.95
C ASP A 83 2.33 -37.96 -17.54
N GLU A 84 1.33 -37.08 -17.40
CA GLU A 84 0.02 -37.26 -18.05
C GLU A 84 0.15 -37.38 -19.58
N ARG A 85 0.96 -36.53 -20.20
CA ARG A 85 1.14 -36.55 -21.67
C ARG A 85 1.89 -37.78 -22.14
N ILE A 86 2.88 -38.25 -21.38
CA ILE A 86 3.64 -39.49 -21.65
C ILE A 86 2.72 -40.70 -21.55
N ARG A 87 1.93 -40.84 -20.48
CA ARG A 87 0.94 -41.93 -20.34
C ARG A 87 -0.08 -41.90 -21.47
N ALA A 88 -0.62 -40.73 -21.79
CA ALA A 88 -1.67 -40.59 -22.81
C ALA A 88 -1.18 -40.85 -24.25
N THR A 89 0.08 -40.53 -24.56
CA THR A 89 0.60 -40.61 -25.95
C THR A 89 1.43 -41.87 -26.20
N LEU A 90 2.25 -42.27 -25.22
CA LEU A 90 3.19 -43.37 -25.35
C LEU A 90 2.73 -44.65 -24.65
N ASN A 91 1.61 -44.59 -23.90
CA ASN A 91 1.10 -45.69 -23.07
C ASN A 91 2.21 -46.28 -22.17
N LEU A 92 3.16 -45.42 -21.76
CA LEU A 92 4.31 -45.78 -20.94
C LEU A 92 3.88 -45.74 -19.47
N VAL A 93 4.24 -46.77 -18.73
CA VAL A 93 3.84 -46.96 -17.32
C VAL A 93 5.12 -47.19 -16.50
N ALA A 94 5.22 -46.61 -15.30
CA ALA A 94 6.39 -46.80 -14.45
C ALA A 94 6.47 -48.25 -13.94
N PRO A 95 7.65 -48.79 -13.59
CA PRO A 95 7.80 -50.18 -13.15
C PRO A 95 6.94 -50.56 -11.93
N GLU A 96 6.61 -49.57 -11.11
CA GLU A 96 5.83 -49.67 -9.87
C GLU A 96 4.33 -49.36 -10.03
N ASP A 97 3.86 -49.06 -11.24
CA ASP A 97 2.47 -48.70 -11.49
C ASP A 97 1.55 -49.93 -11.66
N ILE A 98 0.32 -49.83 -11.12
CA ILE A 98 -0.69 -50.88 -11.21
C ILE A 98 -1.57 -50.62 -12.45
N VAL A 99 -1.52 -51.53 -13.43
CA VAL A 99 -2.38 -51.47 -14.64
C VAL A 99 -3.66 -52.26 -14.41
N ILE A 100 -4.80 -51.55 -14.42
CA ILE A 100 -6.14 -52.18 -14.38
C ILE A 100 -6.65 -52.31 -15.81
N MET A 101 -6.65 -53.54 -16.35
CA MET A 101 -7.28 -53.81 -17.64
C MET A 101 -8.79 -53.80 -17.47
N GLN A 102 -9.48 -52.92 -18.20
CA GLN A 102 -10.93 -52.93 -18.22
C GLN A 102 -11.42 -54.15 -19.01
N PRO A 103 -12.41 -54.90 -18.49
CA PRO A 103 -12.96 -56.04 -19.22
C PRO A 103 -13.59 -55.54 -20.51
N THR A 104 -13.13 -56.09 -21.64
CA THR A 104 -13.74 -55.87 -22.95
C THR A 104 -15.18 -56.34 -22.86
N THR A 105 -16.10 -55.39 -22.70
CA THR A 105 -17.54 -55.69 -22.74
C THR A 105 -17.86 -55.93 -24.21
N THR A 106 -17.74 -57.17 -24.65
CA THR A 106 -18.24 -57.62 -25.95
C THR A 106 -19.76 -57.46 -25.91
N ARG A 107 -20.27 -56.51 -26.69
CA ARG A 107 -21.70 -56.30 -26.90
C ARG A 107 -22.24 -57.26 -27.94
#